data_AF-A0AAD9RYC5-F1
#
_entry.id   AF-A0AAD9RYC5-F1
#
_cell.length_a   1.000
_cell.length_b   1.000
_cell.length_c   1.000
_cell.angle_alpha   90.00
_cell.angle_beta   90.00
_cell.angle_gamma   90.00
#
_symmetry.space_group_name_H-M   'P 1'
#
loop_
_entity.id
_entity.type
_entity.pdbx_description
1 polymer ?
#
loop_
_entity_poly.entity_id
_entity_poly.type
_entity_poly.pdbx_seq_one_letter_code
_entity_poly.pdbx_strand_id
1 'polypeptide(L)'
;MGKLPVDGLFSEQYLRKLVAVQTTGHSLLSGVTRKVRRQASKMGRKKKASKKGNASAQGKTINSFIEEKIVDGIDGIGLTGTEKVEEKIEKKSERMDKKSEKLVTNGTEKKSNDSIQPVNIYSRLGYPLIRSPSNEQCEESDEEDTVVLNFWPRFVFASSLCLVCMEMSRIVCEFCGMVSYCSIKHKREGLTKHRDLCRILTKICRTEGALAAAKEFSAEHYRIYRLELIRIIECGMDRSLTLWEREIVLYPPVCRTCRDSSSDLKCCPTCTMDYYCAEHVDDHKKWCQDFQIFRKILFMQHRFGRVDPYVPNVLEKMTSTLPEDLDLLMARLYAGSSYYCRMDCHTYSTLSQLATVPLTTLYSVQTSSPAWRSIEAYTIHVIGAEFHFECIDLHVWEKLFLHFMPELKTLSLVFVGPELQLPAIPVKLLTKVKTCFDCKRSGRSINVSFQPGKCYHEFARSAEFTKPDMLCLFNPGLYRRTGFDGKDTWPASIRLMCDLRVPIVVTSYTAHEIPWEMARIKSIAAVDEILKPRKNPFASVKPDRNFVSDDAAPLIYKNYYIAIVRGK
;
A
#
# COMPACT_ATOMS: atom_id res chain seq x y z
N MET A 1 3.06 19.44 20.25
CA MET A 1 2.57 18.60 19.14
C MET A 1 2.78 17.13 19.46
N GLY A 2 1.71 16.39 19.75
CA GLY A 2 1.81 14.93 19.95
C GLY A 2 1.99 14.24 18.59
N LYS A 3 3.02 13.41 18.46
CA LYS A 3 3.16 12.52 17.30
C LYS A 3 2.16 11.38 17.46
N LEU A 4 1.07 11.39 16.70
CA LEU A 4 0.24 10.20 16.54
C LEU A 4 0.99 9.22 15.62
N PRO A 5 1.39 8.03 16.10
CA PRO A 5 1.86 6.97 15.21
C PRO A 5 0.64 6.43 14.47
N VAL A 6 0.32 7.04 13.32
CA VAL A 6 -0.61 6.43 12.37
C VAL A 6 0.16 5.30 11.70
N ASP A 7 -0.07 4.07 12.16
CA ASP A 7 0.40 2.88 11.47
C ASP A 7 -0.07 2.94 10.00
N GLY A 8 0.86 2.76 9.06
CA GLY A 8 0.66 3.02 7.64
C GLY A 8 -0.40 2.10 7.02
N LEU A 9 -1.65 2.55 7.02
CA LEU A 9 -2.85 1.75 6.74
C LEU A 9 -2.99 1.24 5.30
N PHE A 10 -2.18 1.72 4.36
CA PHE A 10 -2.31 1.50 2.91
C PHE A 10 -2.35 0.03 2.46
N SER A 11 -1.57 -0.85 3.08
CA SER A 11 -1.72 -2.30 2.89
C SER A 11 -2.54 -2.95 3.99
N GLU A 12 -2.69 -2.27 5.13
CA GLU A 12 -3.43 -2.80 6.27
C GLU A 12 -4.91 -2.89 5.96
N GLN A 13 -5.53 -1.91 5.30
CA GLN A 13 -6.93 -2.03 4.94
C GLN A 13 -7.14 -3.12 3.87
N TYR A 14 -6.21 -3.27 2.91
CA TYR A 14 -6.21 -4.40 1.97
C TYR A 14 -6.09 -5.75 2.70
N LEU A 15 -5.17 -5.89 3.67
CA LEU A 15 -4.98 -7.11 4.47
C LEU A 15 -6.12 -7.35 5.49
N ARG A 16 -6.70 -6.31 6.10
CA ARG A 16 -7.88 -6.37 6.98
C ARG A 16 -9.12 -6.81 6.17
N LYS A 17 -9.33 -6.25 4.97
CA LYS A 17 -10.34 -6.69 3.97
C LYS A 17 -10.20 -8.16 3.58
N LEU A 18 -9.03 -8.77 3.77
CA LEU A 18 -8.78 -10.20 3.48
C LEU A 18 -9.00 -11.09 4.70
N VAL A 19 -8.60 -10.64 5.89
CA VAL A 19 -8.75 -11.40 7.15
C VAL A 19 -10.21 -11.42 7.63
N ALA A 20 -10.96 -10.33 7.46
CA ALA A 20 -12.38 -10.24 7.89
C ALA A 20 -13.34 -11.12 7.06
N VAL A 21 -12.90 -11.56 5.88
CA VAL A 21 -13.78 -12.12 4.82
C VAL A 21 -13.94 -13.65 4.89
N GLN A 22 -13.07 -14.39 5.59
CA GLN A 22 -13.02 -15.87 5.51
C GLN A 22 -13.32 -16.61 6.82
N THR A 23 -13.86 -15.94 7.84
CA THR A 23 -14.21 -16.54 9.15
C THR A 23 -15.39 -17.51 9.12
N THR A 24 -16.06 -17.70 7.98
CA THR A 24 -17.24 -18.59 7.81
C THR A 24 -16.95 -19.94 7.13
N GLY A 25 -15.69 -20.24 6.79
CA GLY A 25 -15.28 -21.45 6.04
C GLY A 25 -15.21 -22.78 6.84
N HIS A 26 -16.12 -23.02 7.79
CA HIS A 26 -15.95 -24.06 8.82
C HIS A 26 -15.89 -25.53 8.35
N SER A 27 -16.30 -25.85 7.11
CA SER A 27 -16.32 -27.23 6.58
C SER A 27 -14.99 -27.66 5.93
N LEU A 28 -14.39 -26.80 5.10
CA LEU A 28 -13.11 -27.07 4.42
C LEU A 28 -11.92 -27.15 5.40
N LEU A 29 -11.98 -26.40 6.50
CA LEU A 29 -10.96 -26.38 7.56
C LEU A 29 -10.68 -27.78 8.16
N SER A 30 -11.68 -28.66 8.20
CA SER A 30 -11.52 -30.03 8.70
C SER A 30 -10.63 -30.90 7.80
N GLY A 31 -10.58 -30.63 6.49
CA GLY A 31 -9.80 -31.40 5.52
C GLY A 31 -8.32 -31.06 5.55
N VAL A 32 -7.99 -29.76 5.62
CA VAL A 32 -6.61 -29.27 5.65
C VAL A 32 -5.92 -29.64 6.97
N THR A 33 -6.56 -29.40 8.11
CA THR A 33 -6.04 -29.80 9.43
C THR A 33 -5.88 -31.33 9.54
N ARG A 34 -6.77 -32.13 8.96
CA ARG A 34 -6.61 -33.59 8.86
C ARG A 34 -5.46 -34.00 7.92
N LYS A 35 -5.23 -33.32 6.79
CA LYS A 35 -4.08 -33.58 5.91
C LYS A 35 -2.75 -33.27 6.62
N VAL A 36 -2.63 -32.10 7.26
CA VAL A 36 -1.44 -31.69 8.02
C VAL A 36 -1.17 -32.67 9.17
N ARG A 37 -2.17 -33.01 9.99
CA ARG A 37 -2.03 -34.05 11.05
C ARG A 37 -1.63 -35.42 10.47
N ARG A 38 -2.18 -35.84 9.32
CA ARG A 38 -1.83 -37.12 8.67
C ARG A 38 -0.42 -37.12 8.09
N GLN A 39 0.04 -36.05 7.42
CA GLN A 39 1.42 -35.94 6.92
C GLN A 39 2.44 -35.89 8.06
N ALA A 40 2.19 -35.10 9.11
CA ALA A 40 3.02 -35.09 10.32
C ALA A 40 3.13 -36.48 10.97
N SER A 41 2.02 -37.22 11.09
CA SER A 41 2.02 -38.60 11.62
C SER A 41 2.81 -39.60 10.76
N LYS A 42 2.80 -39.44 9.42
CA LYS A 42 3.57 -40.28 8.49
C LYS A 42 5.07 -39.99 8.58
N MET A 43 5.48 -38.72 8.70
CA MET A 43 6.89 -38.36 8.91
C MET A 43 7.42 -38.84 10.26
N GLY A 44 6.61 -38.74 11.34
CA GLY A 44 6.95 -39.29 12.65
C GLY A 44 7.13 -40.81 12.66
N ARG A 45 6.34 -41.55 11.87
CA ARG A 45 6.52 -43.01 11.71
C ARG A 45 7.77 -43.39 10.91
N LYS A 46 8.12 -42.66 9.84
CA LYS A 46 9.37 -42.93 9.09
C LYS A 46 10.64 -42.74 9.95
N LYS A 47 10.67 -41.78 10.87
CA LYS A 47 11.82 -41.60 11.80
C LYS A 47 11.90 -42.64 12.93
N LYS A 48 10.83 -43.38 13.24
CA LYS A 48 10.86 -44.50 14.22
C LYS A 48 11.26 -45.85 13.62
N ALA A 49 11.44 -45.95 12.30
CA ALA A 49 11.80 -47.20 11.62
C ALA A 49 13.32 -47.49 11.56
N SER A 50 14.20 -46.53 11.85
CA SER A 50 15.67 -46.69 11.71
C SER A 50 16.48 -46.70 13.00
N LYS A 51 15.86 -46.88 14.17
CA LYS A 51 16.55 -47.15 15.44
C LYS A 51 15.81 -48.20 16.29
N LYS A 52 16.19 -49.47 16.12
CA LYS A 52 16.00 -50.53 17.12
C LYS A 52 17.36 -50.87 17.72
N GLY A 53 17.46 -50.88 19.05
CA GLY A 53 18.69 -51.22 19.78
C GLY A 53 18.75 -50.53 21.15
N ASN A 54 18.20 -51.20 22.17
CA ASN A 54 18.47 -51.21 23.63
C ASN A 54 18.98 -49.94 24.37
N ALA A 55 18.54 -49.59 25.58
CA ALA A 55 17.44 -50.10 26.42
C ALA A 55 17.02 -49.08 27.54
N SER A 56 15.80 -49.26 28.06
CA SER A 56 15.22 -48.83 29.36
C SER A 56 15.76 -47.63 30.16
N ALA A 57 14.89 -46.62 30.34
CA ALA A 57 14.45 -46.14 31.67
C ALA A 57 13.06 -45.44 31.54
N GLN A 58 12.16 -45.67 32.51
CA GLN A 58 10.87 -44.98 32.65
C GLN A 58 11.12 -43.62 33.35
N GLY A 59 10.33 -42.54 33.20
CA GLY A 59 9.14 -42.31 32.38
C GLY A 59 8.18 -41.34 33.09
N LYS A 60 7.82 -40.22 32.46
CA LYS A 60 6.54 -39.46 32.60
C LYS A 60 6.58 -38.24 31.69
N THR A 61 5.52 -38.02 30.92
CA THR A 61 5.41 -36.94 29.91
C THR A 61 4.47 -35.86 30.43
N ILE A 62 4.82 -34.58 30.23
CA ILE A 62 4.00 -33.44 30.66
C ILE A 62 2.69 -33.44 29.86
N ASN A 63 1.65 -33.98 30.48
CA ASN A 63 0.27 -33.97 29.98
C ASN A 63 -0.70 -33.81 31.18
N SER A 64 -0.29 -32.96 32.13
CA SER A 64 -0.97 -32.66 33.40
C SER A 64 -0.31 -31.42 34.03
N PHE A 65 -0.69 -30.21 33.60
CA PHE A 65 -0.46 -28.94 34.33
C PHE A 65 -1.30 -27.82 33.68
N ILE A 66 -2.62 -28.00 33.78
CA ILE A 66 -3.60 -26.92 33.88
C ILE A 66 -4.30 -27.19 35.23
N GLU A 67 -4.72 -26.13 35.93
CA GLU A 67 -5.21 -26.12 37.33
C GLU A 67 -4.10 -26.09 38.41
N GLU A 68 -3.63 -24.88 38.78
CA GLU A 68 -4.07 -24.16 40.01
C GLU A 68 -3.42 -22.75 40.10
N LYS A 69 -3.85 -21.94 41.07
CA LYS A 69 -3.52 -20.50 41.25
C LYS A 69 -3.08 -20.22 42.69
N ILE A 70 -2.51 -19.03 42.96
CA ILE A 70 -2.35 -18.34 44.29
C ILE A 70 -1.20 -18.92 45.16
N VAL A 71 -0.31 -18.17 45.86
CA VAL A 71 0.00 -16.71 46.02
C VAL A 71 1.41 -16.51 46.66
N ASP A 72 1.98 -15.28 46.65
CA ASP A 72 3.24 -14.78 47.29
C ASP A 72 4.57 -15.47 46.90
N GLY A 73 5.80 -14.92 46.95
CA GLY A 73 6.43 -13.61 47.27
C GLY A 73 7.97 -13.76 47.03
N ILE A 74 8.93 -12.83 47.24
CA ILE A 74 9.02 -11.37 47.51
C ILE A 74 10.50 -10.94 47.22
N ASP A 75 10.76 -9.64 46.91
CA ASP A 75 12.10 -8.98 46.75
C ASP A 75 13.10 -9.51 45.68
N GLY A 76 14.03 -8.74 45.11
CA GLY A 76 14.35 -7.31 45.26
C GLY A 76 15.87 -7.06 45.32
N ILE A 77 16.46 -6.33 44.35
CA ILE A 77 17.78 -5.66 44.40
C ILE A 77 17.85 -4.64 43.24
N GLY A 78 18.28 -3.42 43.52
CA GLY A 78 18.53 -2.37 42.51
C GLY A 78 20.03 -2.05 42.35
N LEU A 79 20.34 -0.79 42.00
CA LEU A 79 21.67 -0.18 41.74
C LEU A 79 22.19 -0.36 40.29
N THR A 80 22.71 0.63 39.56
CA THR A 80 22.71 2.11 39.54
C THR A 80 23.71 2.50 38.43
N GLY A 81 23.41 3.53 37.63
CA GLY A 81 24.41 4.44 37.04
C GLY A 81 25.35 3.94 35.94
N THR A 82 25.30 4.59 34.78
CA THR A 82 26.42 5.44 34.28
C THR A 82 25.99 6.25 33.06
N GLU A 83 25.61 7.51 33.31
CA GLU A 83 25.65 8.55 32.27
C GLU A 83 27.11 8.84 31.87
N LYS A 84 27.31 9.60 30.78
CA LYS A 84 28.61 9.99 30.14
C LYS A 84 29.15 9.07 29.02
N VAL A 85 28.34 8.81 27.99
CA VAL A 85 28.87 8.46 26.65
C VAL A 85 28.24 9.29 25.51
N GLU A 86 27.04 9.85 25.69
CA GLU A 86 26.25 10.41 24.58
C GLU A 86 26.78 11.74 24.03
N GLU A 87 27.45 12.57 24.83
CA GLU A 87 27.92 13.91 24.43
C GLU A 87 29.12 13.94 23.44
N LYS A 88 29.67 12.77 23.08
CA LYS A 88 30.80 12.64 22.13
C LYS A 88 30.40 12.18 20.72
N ILE A 89 29.14 11.83 20.50
CA ILE A 89 28.64 11.35 19.19
C ILE A 89 28.03 12.50 18.37
N GLU A 90 27.30 13.41 19.02
CA GLU A 90 26.65 14.58 18.38
C GLU A 90 27.65 15.52 17.68
N LYS A 91 28.72 15.93 18.37
CA LYS A 91 29.74 16.87 17.84
C LYS A 91 30.53 16.34 16.63
N LYS A 92 30.28 15.10 16.18
CA LYS A 92 30.90 14.48 15.00
C LYS A 92 29.98 14.43 13.78
N SER A 93 28.65 14.52 13.93
CA SER A 93 27.72 14.63 12.78
C SER A 93 27.71 16.05 12.19
N GLU A 94 27.62 17.07 13.04
CA GLU A 94 27.57 18.49 12.61
C GLU A 94 28.80 18.95 11.79
N ARG A 95 29.95 18.29 11.99
CA ARG A 95 31.19 18.56 11.22
C ARG A 95 31.22 17.89 9.84
N MET A 96 30.35 16.93 9.56
CA MET A 96 30.20 16.35 8.22
C MET A 96 29.21 17.14 7.38
N ASP A 97 28.06 17.54 7.92
CA ASP A 97 27.04 18.28 7.19
C ASP A 97 27.54 19.65 6.68
N LYS A 98 28.28 20.40 7.52
CA LYS A 98 28.90 21.68 7.14
C LYS A 98 30.00 21.58 6.06
N LYS A 99 30.45 20.36 5.72
CA LYS A 99 31.41 20.14 4.62
C LYS A 99 30.73 19.80 3.30
N SER A 100 29.49 19.29 3.33
CA SER A 100 28.65 19.11 2.14
C SER A 100 27.96 20.40 1.68
N GLU A 101 27.70 21.36 2.56
CA GLU A 101 27.05 22.64 2.21
C GLU A 101 27.93 23.61 1.40
N LYS A 102 29.25 23.41 1.35
CA LYS A 102 30.20 24.32 0.67
C LYS A 102 30.58 23.95 -0.77
N LEU A 103 29.80 23.09 -1.43
CA LEU A 103 30.07 22.61 -2.80
C LEU A 103 28.89 22.73 -3.77
N VAL A 104 27.82 23.45 -3.40
CA VAL A 104 26.63 23.67 -4.26
C VAL A 104 26.22 25.15 -4.31
N THR A 105 27.18 26.03 -4.58
CA THR A 105 26.92 27.44 -4.94
C THR A 105 27.87 27.89 -6.05
N ASN A 106 27.52 27.57 -7.30
CA ASN A 106 27.80 28.37 -8.51
C ASN A 106 27.36 27.55 -9.75
N GLY A 107 26.14 27.81 -10.20
CA GLY A 107 25.55 27.22 -11.41
C GLY A 107 24.50 28.17 -11.94
N THR A 108 24.94 29.18 -12.71
CA THR A 108 24.10 30.24 -13.26
C THR A 108 22.97 29.65 -14.10
N GLU A 109 21.71 29.97 -13.79
CA GLU A 109 20.56 29.49 -14.55
C GLU A 109 20.52 30.10 -15.95
N LYS A 110 21.14 29.41 -16.92
CA LYS A 110 20.86 29.64 -18.33
C LYS A 110 19.48 29.07 -18.64
N LYS A 111 18.53 29.95 -18.94
CA LYS A 111 17.27 29.60 -19.63
C LYS A 111 17.60 29.12 -21.06
N SER A 112 17.89 27.82 -21.23
CA SER A 112 17.74 27.17 -22.54
C SER A 112 16.27 26.76 -22.70
N ASN A 113 15.70 27.02 -23.87
CA ASN A 113 14.29 26.79 -24.15
C ASN A 113 14.05 25.33 -24.61
N ASP A 114 14.73 24.38 -23.98
CA ASP A 114 14.62 22.96 -24.30
C ASP A 114 13.38 22.37 -23.63
N SER A 115 12.47 21.83 -24.43
CA SER A 115 11.29 21.13 -23.92
C SER A 115 11.72 19.94 -23.06
N ILE A 116 11.37 19.98 -21.76
CA ILE A 116 11.66 18.89 -20.82
C ILE A 116 11.12 17.57 -21.37
N GLN A 117 12.01 16.59 -21.52
CA GLN A 117 11.66 15.24 -21.96
C GLN A 117 10.97 14.46 -20.82
N PRO A 118 9.97 13.61 -21.10
CA PRO A 118 9.39 12.71 -20.12
C PRO A 118 10.43 11.75 -19.52
N VAL A 119 10.48 11.65 -18.19
CA VAL A 119 11.40 10.75 -17.48
C VAL A 119 10.60 9.76 -16.64
N ASN A 120 10.51 8.52 -17.14
CA ASN A 120 9.82 7.42 -16.47
C ASN A 120 10.47 7.02 -15.13
N ILE A 121 9.74 6.25 -14.33
CA ILE A 121 10.19 5.84 -12.98
C ILE A 121 11.48 5.01 -12.97
N TYR A 122 11.75 4.21 -14.01
CA TYR A 122 12.90 3.30 -14.05
C TYR A 122 14.22 4.05 -14.22
N SER A 123 14.24 5.09 -15.05
CA SER A 123 15.40 5.98 -15.22
C SER A 123 15.82 6.68 -13.91
N ARG A 124 14.91 6.75 -12.92
CA ARG A 124 15.11 7.44 -11.63
C ARG A 124 15.68 6.54 -10.52
N LEU A 125 15.99 5.27 -10.81
CA LEU A 125 16.53 4.32 -9.82
C LEU A 125 17.86 4.78 -9.20
N GLY A 126 18.73 5.38 -10.00
CA GLY A 126 20.05 5.86 -9.59
C GLY A 126 20.05 7.24 -8.94
N TYR A 127 18.93 7.96 -8.93
CA TYR A 127 18.90 9.36 -8.49
C TYR A 127 18.94 9.46 -6.95
N PRO A 128 19.60 10.49 -6.40
CA PRO A 128 19.60 10.76 -4.96
C PRO A 128 18.27 11.37 -4.52
N LEU A 129 17.92 11.24 -3.24
CA LEU A 129 16.76 11.96 -2.68
C LEU A 129 16.96 13.46 -2.90
N ILE A 130 15.92 14.12 -3.41
CA ILE A 130 15.85 15.59 -3.43
C ILE A 130 14.82 16.08 -2.43
N ARG A 131 15.05 17.26 -1.85
CA ARG A 131 14.01 18.00 -1.13
C ARG A 131 13.13 18.72 -2.16
N SER A 132 11.84 18.86 -1.84
CA SER A 132 10.95 19.77 -2.56
C SER A 132 11.48 21.20 -2.46
N PRO A 133 11.23 22.07 -3.47
CA PRO A 133 11.55 23.49 -3.36
C PRO A 133 10.88 24.07 -2.11
N SER A 134 11.53 25.02 -1.46
CA SER A 134 10.86 25.81 -0.41
C SER A 134 9.69 26.57 -1.02
N ASN A 135 8.57 26.66 -0.29
CA ASN A 135 7.37 27.41 -0.71
C ASN A 135 7.59 28.95 -0.73
N GLU A 136 8.84 29.42 -0.70
CA GLU A 136 9.23 30.84 -0.68
C GLU A 136 8.87 31.62 -1.96
N GLN A 137 8.25 30.95 -2.96
CA GLN A 137 7.65 31.59 -4.14
C GLN A 137 6.12 31.75 -4.04
N CYS A 138 5.52 31.44 -2.89
CA CYS A 138 4.12 31.74 -2.59
C CYS A 138 4.03 32.52 -1.27
N GLU A 139 4.15 33.84 -1.36
CA GLU A 139 3.74 34.78 -0.29
C GLU A 139 2.22 34.72 -0.13
N GLU A 140 1.71 33.70 0.58
CA GLU A 140 0.30 33.58 0.92
C GLU A 140 0.05 34.13 2.32
N SER A 141 -0.38 35.40 2.40
CA SER A 141 -0.61 36.18 3.62
C SER A 141 -1.85 35.80 4.44
N ASP A 142 -2.51 34.69 4.11
CA ASP A 142 -3.78 34.30 4.72
C ASP A 142 -3.57 33.16 5.74
N GLU A 143 -3.74 33.49 7.02
CA GLU A 143 -3.77 32.55 8.16
C GLU A 143 -5.06 31.70 8.17
N GLU A 144 -5.30 30.94 7.10
CA GLU A 144 -6.38 29.96 7.08
C GLU A 144 -5.98 28.69 7.85
N ASP A 145 -6.68 28.43 8.97
CA ASP A 145 -6.56 27.18 9.73
C ASP A 145 -6.76 25.96 8.83
N THR A 146 -5.65 25.35 8.41
CA THR A 146 -5.56 24.20 7.53
C THR A 146 -4.72 23.12 8.23
N VAL A 147 -5.13 21.86 8.09
CA VAL A 147 -4.49 20.75 8.82
C VAL A 147 -3.58 19.96 7.90
N VAL A 148 -2.28 20.06 8.13
CA VAL A 148 -1.27 19.23 7.44
C VAL A 148 -1.09 17.93 8.21
N LEU A 149 -1.48 16.80 7.60
CA LEU A 149 -1.37 15.48 8.20
C LEU A 149 0.03 14.88 8.01
N ASN A 150 0.87 15.01 9.03
CA ASN A 150 2.21 14.43 9.05
C ASN A 150 2.20 13.03 9.69
N PHE A 151 2.38 12.00 8.86
CA PHE A 151 2.53 10.60 9.27
C PHE A 151 3.85 10.02 8.73
N TRP A 152 4.37 8.99 9.41
CA TRP A 152 5.57 8.28 8.97
C TRP A 152 5.18 7.01 8.19
N PRO A 153 5.81 6.68 7.04
CA PRO A 153 5.55 5.43 6.34
C PRO A 153 5.84 4.23 7.24
N ARG A 154 4.93 3.26 7.32
CA ARG A 154 5.18 2.05 8.12
C ARG A 154 6.40 1.28 7.62
N PHE A 155 6.98 0.49 8.51
CA PHE A 155 7.92 -0.55 8.12
C PHE A 155 7.22 -1.62 7.28
N VAL A 156 7.82 -2.01 6.15
CA VAL A 156 7.36 -3.05 5.24
C VAL A 156 8.40 -4.17 5.20
N PHE A 157 8.07 -5.35 5.70
CA PHE A 157 9.03 -6.45 5.81
C PHE A 157 9.33 -7.09 4.46
N ALA A 158 10.61 -7.31 4.13
CA ALA A 158 11.04 -8.13 2.99
C ALA A 158 12.09 -9.15 3.44
N SER A 159 11.90 -10.42 3.09
CA SER A 159 12.72 -11.56 3.57
C SER A 159 14.19 -11.52 3.12
N SER A 160 14.46 -10.84 2.01
CA SER A 160 15.78 -10.62 1.43
C SER A 160 16.49 -9.34 1.93
N LEU A 161 15.79 -8.47 2.66
CA LEU A 161 16.36 -7.23 3.20
C LEU A 161 16.64 -7.34 4.70
N CYS A 162 17.48 -6.45 5.20
CA CYS A 162 17.79 -6.37 6.62
C CYS A 162 16.56 -5.89 7.41
N LEU A 163 16.11 -6.69 8.38
CA LEU A 163 14.97 -6.33 9.25
C LEU A 163 15.16 -5.01 10.02
N VAL A 164 16.40 -4.54 10.18
CA VAL A 164 16.72 -3.31 10.92
C VAL A 164 16.83 -2.06 10.04
N CYS A 165 17.49 -2.16 8.87
CA CYS A 165 17.86 -0.99 8.05
C CYS A 165 17.40 -1.06 6.57
N MET A 166 16.69 -2.13 6.18
CA MET A 166 16.27 -2.42 4.80
C MET A 166 17.38 -2.52 3.72
N GLU A 167 18.67 -2.48 4.09
CA GLU A 167 19.75 -2.79 3.16
C GLU A 167 19.76 -4.28 2.75
N MET A 168 20.43 -4.60 1.63
CA MET A 168 20.62 -5.97 1.17
C MET A 168 21.21 -6.85 2.27
N SER A 169 20.52 -7.94 2.58
CA SER A 169 20.96 -8.89 3.61
C SER A 169 21.90 -9.96 3.06
N ARG A 170 22.68 -10.57 3.95
CA ARG A 170 23.54 -11.74 3.67
C ARG A 170 23.48 -12.81 4.76
N ILE A 171 22.91 -12.48 5.91
CA ILE A 171 22.87 -13.34 7.10
C ILE A 171 21.40 -13.64 7.41
N VAL A 172 20.96 -14.87 7.17
CA VAL A 172 19.61 -15.32 7.53
C VAL A 172 19.58 -15.73 9.01
N CYS A 173 18.44 -15.57 9.69
CA CYS A 173 18.24 -16.08 11.05
C CYS A 173 18.34 -17.61 11.08
N GLU A 174 19.30 -18.17 11.84
CA GLU A 174 19.55 -19.62 11.84
C GLU A 174 18.46 -20.45 12.52
N PHE A 175 17.51 -19.82 13.23
CA PHE A 175 16.40 -20.49 13.91
C PHE A 175 15.16 -20.60 13.03
N CYS A 176 14.53 -19.47 12.65
CA CYS A 176 13.33 -19.52 11.81
C CYS A 176 13.65 -19.68 10.32
N GLY A 177 14.75 -19.11 9.82
CA GLY A 177 15.07 -19.06 8.39
C GLY A 177 14.29 -18.01 7.58
N MET A 178 13.44 -17.21 8.22
CA MET A 178 12.47 -16.35 7.52
C MET A 178 12.84 -14.86 7.50
N VAL A 179 13.74 -14.41 8.37
CA VAL A 179 14.20 -13.01 8.45
C VAL A 179 15.72 -12.91 8.27
N SER A 180 16.18 -11.77 7.76
CA SER A 180 17.57 -11.61 7.33
C SER A 180 18.19 -10.28 7.80
N TYR A 181 19.52 -10.21 7.77
CA TYR A 181 20.34 -9.12 8.29
C TYR A 181 21.55 -8.82 7.39
N CYS A 182 21.99 -7.56 7.35
CA CYS A 182 23.23 -7.17 6.68
C CYS A 182 24.49 -7.36 7.56
N SER A 183 24.33 -7.43 8.90
CA SER A 183 25.46 -7.56 9.83
C SER A 183 25.10 -8.32 11.12
N ILE A 184 26.12 -8.83 11.83
CA ILE A 184 25.94 -9.46 13.15
C ILE A 184 25.37 -8.46 14.17
N LYS A 185 25.72 -7.17 14.06
CA LYS A 185 25.13 -6.09 14.90
C LYS A 185 23.62 -6.02 14.71
N HIS A 186 23.15 -5.90 13.46
CA HIS A 186 21.72 -5.87 13.16
C HIS A 186 21.01 -7.20 13.43
N LYS A 187 21.71 -8.35 13.36
CA LYS A 187 21.17 -9.64 13.83
C LYS A 187 20.90 -9.62 15.34
N ARG A 188 21.82 -9.09 16.16
CA ARG A 188 21.62 -8.96 17.61
C ARG A 188 20.48 -8.00 17.96
N GLU A 189 20.44 -6.83 17.31
CA GLU A 189 19.35 -5.86 17.52
C GLU A 189 18.00 -6.44 17.06
N GLY A 190 17.94 -6.97 15.84
CA GLY A 190 16.73 -7.58 15.30
C GLY A 190 16.26 -8.80 16.10
N LEU A 191 17.16 -9.53 16.78
CA LEU A 191 16.77 -10.60 17.69
C LEU A 191 15.87 -10.09 18.82
N THR A 192 16.16 -8.92 19.41
CA THR A 192 15.29 -8.36 20.46
C THR A 192 13.85 -8.11 19.99
N LYS A 193 13.67 -7.72 18.71
CA LYS A 193 12.36 -7.41 18.12
C LYS A 193 11.59 -8.65 17.64
N HIS A 194 12.27 -9.71 17.19
CA HIS A 194 11.61 -10.90 16.59
C HIS A 194 11.71 -12.20 17.41
N ARG A 195 12.37 -12.22 18.58
CA ARG A 195 12.70 -13.45 19.34
C ARG A 195 11.50 -14.36 19.60
N ASP A 196 10.37 -13.83 20.06
CA ASP A 196 9.22 -14.64 20.44
C ASP A 196 8.52 -15.21 19.21
N LEU A 197 8.31 -14.40 18.17
CA LEU A 197 7.83 -14.86 16.87
C LEU A 197 8.78 -15.91 16.28
N CYS A 198 10.10 -15.73 16.40
CA CYS A 198 11.11 -16.67 15.92
C CYS A 198 10.94 -18.07 16.53
N ARG A 199 10.60 -18.16 17.83
CA ARG A 199 10.33 -19.41 18.53
C ARG A 199 9.15 -20.16 17.89
N ILE A 200 8.05 -19.45 17.63
CA ILE A 200 6.83 -20.01 17.03
C ILE A 200 7.05 -20.40 15.56
N LEU A 201 7.69 -19.54 14.77
CA LEU A 201 8.03 -19.82 13.37
C LEU A 201 9.01 -21.00 13.23
N THR A 202 9.96 -21.17 14.16
CA THR A 202 10.89 -22.31 14.14
C THR A 202 10.15 -23.63 14.36
N LYS A 203 9.15 -23.66 15.25
CA LYS A 203 8.28 -24.82 15.45
C LYS A 203 7.49 -25.12 14.17
N ILE A 204 6.69 -24.16 13.70
CA ILE A 204 5.73 -24.38 12.61
C ILE A 204 6.45 -24.59 11.26
N CYS A 205 7.34 -23.69 10.86
CA CYS A 205 7.93 -23.72 9.52
C CYS A 205 9.01 -24.79 9.37
N ARG A 206 9.84 -25.04 10.40
CA ARG A 206 10.94 -26.02 10.31
C ARG A 206 10.67 -27.36 10.96
N THR A 207 9.99 -27.41 12.11
CA THR A 207 9.76 -28.68 12.82
C THR A 207 8.56 -29.43 12.24
N GLU A 208 7.50 -28.69 11.90
CA GLU A 208 6.26 -29.24 11.32
C GLU A 208 6.24 -29.19 9.77
N GLY A 209 7.17 -28.44 9.16
CA GLY A 209 7.36 -28.40 7.71
C GLY A 209 6.34 -27.55 6.95
N ALA A 210 5.73 -26.56 7.62
CA ALA A 210 4.61 -25.79 7.08
C ALA A 210 4.89 -25.10 5.73
N LEU A 211 6.14 -24.67 5.46
CA LEU A 211 6.50 -24.08 4.17
C LEU A 211 6.60 -25.11 3.04
N ALA A 212 7.10 -26.33 3.33
CA ALA A 212 7.24 -27.38 2.33
C ALA A 212 5.87 -27.87 1.80
N ALA A 213 4.82 -27.81 2.62
CA ALA A 213 3.45 -28.13 2.21
C ALA A 213 2.88 -27.18 1.13
N ALA A 214 3.42 -25.96 0.99
CA ALA A 214 2.91 -24.95 0.07
C ALA A 214 3.02 -25.34 -1.42
N LYS A 215 3.96 -26.22 -1.76
CA LYS A 215 4.23 -26.70 -3.13
C LYS A 215 3.07 -27.51 -3.72
N GLU A 216 2.25 -28.16 -2.88
CA GLU A 216 1.11 -28.99 -3.34
C GLU A 216 -0.20 -28.18 -3.55
N PHE A 217 -0.22 -26.88 -3.24
CA PHE A 217 -1.46 -26.08 -3.25
C PHE A 217 -1.69 -25.34 -4.58
N SER A 218 -2.95 -25.13 -4.96
CA SER A 218 -3.30 -24.10 -5.95
C SER A 218 -3.05 -22.70 -5.37
N ALA A 219 -3.04 -21.65 -6.21
CA ALA A 219 -2.85 -20.27 -5.76
C ALA A 219 -3.88 -19.86 -4.69
N GLU A 220 -5.16 -20.18 -4.90
CA GLU A 220 -6.22 -19.93 -3.93
C GLU A 220 -6.00 -20.67 -2.60
N HIS A 221 -5.69 -21.98 -2.65
CA HIS A 221 -5.40 -22.75 -1.43
C HIS A 221 -4.18 -22.21 -0.69
N TYR A 222 -3.13 -21.76 -1.40
CA TYR A 222 -1.95 -21.15 -0.79
C TYR A 222 -2.23 -19.79 -0.14
N ARG A 223 -3.09 -18.97 -0.76
CA ARG A 223 -3.59 -17.73 -0.16
C ARG A 223 -4.32 -17.99 1.15
N ILE A 224 -5.30 -18.90 1.14
CA ILE A 224 -6.08 -19.29 2.34
C ILE A 224 -5.14 -19.87 3.41
N TYR A 225 -4.21 -20.74 3.01
CA TYR A 225 -3.24 -21.37 3.92
C TYR A 225 -2.35 -20.36 4.64
N ARG A 226 -1.89 -19.29 3.97
CA ARG A 226 -1.10 -18.22 4.60
C ARG A 226 -1.91 -17.45 5.66
N LEU A 227 -3.21 -17.23 5.44
CA LEU A 227 -4.09 -16.62 6.44
C LEU A 227 -4.30 -17.54 7.66
N GLU A 228 -4.49 -18.84 7.44
CA GLU A 228 -4.64 -19.81 8.52
C GLU A 228 -3.33 -19.98 9.33
N LEU A 229 -2.16 -19.95 8.66
CA LEU A 229 -0.87 -19.92 9.35
C LEU A 229 -0.74 -18.68 10.25
N ILE A 230 -1.18 -17.50 9.80
CA ILE A 230 -1.22 -16.30 10.65
C ILE A 230 -2.08 -16.55 11.89
N ARG A 231 -3.29 -17.10 11.75
CA ARG A 231 -4.17 -17.41 12.90
C ARG A 231 -3.52 -18.39 13.89
N ILE A 232 -2.87 -19.44 13.39
CA ILE A 232 -2.15 -20.43 14.21
C ILE A 232 -0.99 -19.76 14.96
N ILE A 233 -0.25 -18.86 14.31
CA ILE A 233 0.87 -18.13 14.93
C ILE A 233 0.34 -17.13 15.97
N GLU A 234 -0.74 -16.40 15.68
CA GLU A 234 -1.39 -15.46 16.63
C GLU A 234 -1.85 -16.19 17.90
N CYS A 235 -2.48 -17.37 17.76
CA CYS A 235 -2.83 -18.22 18.90
C CYS A 235 -1.59 -18.73 19.67
N GLY A 236 -0.48 -19.00 18.97
CA GLY A 236 0.79 -19.41 19.60
C GLY A 236 1.57 -18.26 20.25
N MET A 237 1.23 -17.01 19.93
CA MET A 237 1.85 -15.79 20.45
C MET A 237 1.04 -15.13 21.57
N ASP A 238 -0.19 -15.58 21.80
CA ASP A 238 -1.19 -14.97 22.71
C ASP A 238 -1.44 -13.47 22.43
N ARG A 239 -1.29 -13.07 21.16
CA ARG A 239 -1.61 -11.73 20.66
C ARG A 239 -1.76 -11.70 19.14
N SER A 240 -2.42 -10.67 18.64
CA SER A 240 -2.36 -10.30 17.23
C SER A 240 -0.92 -10.05 16.78
N LEU A 241 -0.59 -10.46 15.56
CA LEU A 241 0.66 -10.09 14.90
C LEU A 241 0.56 -8.66 14.37
N THR A 242 1.63 -7.90 14.54
CA THR A 242 1.80 -6.61 13.86
C THR A 242 1.95 -6.83 12.34
N LEU A 243 1.76 -5.78 11.54
CA LEU A 243 1.71 -5.90 10.08
C LEU A 243 2.98 -6.53 9.49
N TRP A 244 4.17 -6.09 9.95
CA TRP A 244 5.44 -6.63 9.47
C TRP A 244 5.67 -8.09 9.89
N GLU A 245 5.11 -8.51 11.02
CA GLU A 245 5.14 -9.92 11.46
C GLU A 245 4.22 -10.79 10.60
N ARG A 246 3.04 -10.30 10.24
CA ARG A 246 2.16 -10.96 9.27
C ARG A 246 2.85 -11.08 7.92
N GLU A 247 3.52 -10.03 7.45
CA GLU A 247 4.28 -10.02 6.19
C GLU A 247 5.37 -11.09 6.11
N ILE A 248 5.95 -11.55 7.23
CA ILE A 248 6.88 -12.70 7.26
C ILE A 248 6.19 -13.98 6.78
N VAL A 249 4.93 -14.18 7.16
CA VAL A 249 4.11 -15.36 6.80
C VAL A 249 3.50 -15.21 5.40
N LEU A 250 3.15 -13.98 5.01
CA LEU A 250 2.61 -13.69 3.68
C LEU A 250 3.67 -13.82 2.58
N TYR A 251 4.90 -13.38 2.84
CA TYR A 251 6.00 -13.29 1.87
C TYR A 251 7.26 -14.07 2.32
N PRO A 252 7.15 -15.39 2.56
CA PRO A 252 8.26 -16.22 3.00
C PRO A 252 9.33 -16.38 1.89
N PRO A 253 10.59 -16.70 2.23
CA PRO A 253 11.64 -16.96 1.26
C PRO A 253 11.45 -18.34 0.60
N VAL A 254 10.55 -18.42 -0.39
CA VAL A 254 10.23 -19.60 -1.20
C VAL A 254 10.28 -19.24 -2.68
N CYS A 255 10.40 -20.22 -3.59
CA CYS A 255 10.30 -19.92 -5.02
C CYS A 255 8.93 -19.30 -5.35
N ARG A 256 8.90 -18.13 -6.00
CA ARG A 256 7.64 -17.43 -6.30
C ARG A 256 6.63 -18.27 -7.10
N THR A 257 7.09 -19.02 -8.12
CA THR A 257 6.21 -19.83 -8.97
C THR A 257 5.81 -21.15 -8.28
N CYS A 258 6.76 -22.01 -7.91
CA CYS A 258 6.44 -23.36 -7.41
C CYS A 258 6.39 -23.49 -5.88
N ARG A 259 6.71 -22.42 -5.13
CA ARG A 259 6.67 -22.34 -3.65
C ARG A 259 7.53 -23.37 -2.93
N ASP A 260 8.49 -23.95 -3.64
CA ASP A 260 9.50 -24.82 -3.05
C ASP A 260 10.37 -24.01 -2.07
N SER A 261 10.60 -24.58 -0.89
CA SER A 261 11.46 -24.06 0.17
C SER A 261 12.67 -24.96 0.45
N SER A 262 12.88 -25.99 -0.36
CA SER A 262 13.84 -27.08 -0.15
C SER A 262 14.94 -27.16 -1.21
N SER A 263 14.71 -26.63 -2.41
CA SER A 263 15.72 -26.44 -3.45
C SER A 263 16.71 -25.31 -3.13
N ASP A 264 17.86 -25.26 -3.80
CA ASP A 264 18.82 -24.15 -3.76
C ASP A 264 18.21 -22.86 -4.33
N LEU A 265 17.42 -22.16 -3.50
CA LEU A 265 16.74 -20.93 -3.85
C LEU A 265 17.74 -19.80 -4.06
N LYS A 266 17.68 -19.20 -5.25
CA LYS A 266 18.48 -18.04 -5.61
C LYS A 266 17.63 -16.79 -5.37
N CYS A 267 18.10 -15.93 -4.47
CA CYS A 267 17.63 -14.55 -4.41
C CYS A 267 18.21 -13.81 -5.63
N CYS A 268 17.37 -13.05 -6.36
CA CYS A 268 17.83 -12.33 -7.54
C CYS A 268 18.96 -11.33 -7.17
N PRO A 269 20.15 -11.38 -7.78
CA PRO A 269 21.25 -10.46 -7.45
C PRO A 269 20.95 -9.01 -7.84
N THR A 270 20.08 -8.78 -8.83
CA THR A 270 19.76 -7.44 -9.35
C THR A 270 18.71 -6.75 -8.48
N CYS A 271 17.52 -7.35 -8.33
CA CYS A 271 16.44 -6.76 -7.55
C CYS A 271 16.52 -7.05 -6.05
N THR A 272 17.15 -8.15 -5.64
CA THR A 272 17.26 -8.65 -4.25
C THR A 272 15.94 -8.63 -3.47
N MET A 273 14.82 -8.94 -4.13
CA MET A 273 13.47 -9.01 -3.52
C MET A 273 12.78 -10.35 -3.71
N ASP A 274 13.11 -11.06 -4.79
CA ASP A 274 12.40 -12.26 -5.23
C ASP A 274 13.31 -13.49 -5.21
N TYR A 275 12.72 -14.65 -4.94
CA TYR A 275 13.40 -15.93 -4.82
C TYR A 275 12.87 -16.91 -5.88
N TYR A 276 13.78 -17.62 -6.54
CA TYR A 276 13.43 -18.63 -7.54
C TYR A 276 14.33 -19.87 -7.45
N CYS A 277 13.78 -21.03 -7.82
CA CYS A 277 14.58 -22.22 -8.08
C CYS A 277 15.15 -22.17 -9.51
N ALA A 278 16.02 -23.13 -9.86
CA ALA A 278 16.68 -23.18 -11.17
C ALA A 278 15.71 -23.28 -12.38
N GLU A 279 14.49 -23.78 -12.18
CA GLU A 279 13.48 -23.97 -13.23
C GLU A 279 12.67 -22.70 -13.52
N HIS A 280 12.58 -21.76 -12.56
CA HIS A 280 11.66 -20.61 -12.61
C HIS A 280 12.38 -19.26 -12.70
N VAL A 281 13.58 -19.24 -13.31
CA VAL A 281 14.39 -18.02 -13.47
C VAL A 281 13.71 -17.00 -14.39
N ASP A 282 13.05 -17.46 -15.46
CA ASP A 282 12.44 -16.57 -16.47
C ASP A 282 11.15 -15.89 -15.99
N ASP A 283 10.41 -16.53 -15.08
CA ASP A 283 9.24 -15.93 -14.44
C ASP A 283 9.59 -14.74 -13.55
N HIS A 284 10.81 -14.70 -13.01
CA HIS A 284 11.30 -13.55 -12.27
C HIS A 284 11.62 -12.36 -13.19
N LYS A 285 12.22 -12.61 -14.37
CA LYS A 285 12.71 -11.56 -15.28
C LYS A 285 11.64 -10.51 -15.61
N LYS A 286 10.38 -10.97 -15.78
CA LYS A 286 9.19 -10.14 -16.06
C LYS A 286 8.93 -9.04 -15.02
N TRP A 287 9.32 -9.25 -13.76
CA TRP A 287 9.03 -8.36 -12.61
C TRP A 287 10.30 -7.80 -11.95
N CYS A 288 11.48 -8.17 -12.44
CA CYS A 288 12.77 -7.78 -11.84
C CYS A 288 12.97 -6.26 -11.80
N GLN A 289 12.39 -5.51 -12.75
CA GLN A 289 12.51 -4.05 -12.80
C GLN A 289 11.58 -3.37 -11.79
N ASP A 290 10.33 -3.80 -11.70
CA ASP A 290 9.34 -3.37 -10.71
C ASP A 290 9.82 -3.67 -9.28
N PHE A 291 10.44 -4.84 -9.05
CA PHE A 291 11.03 -5.18 -7.76
C PHE A 291 12.25 -4.30 -7.40
N GLN A 292 13.00 -3.80 -8.37
CA GLN A 292 14.06 -2.81 -8.10
C GLN A 292 13.47 -1.46 -7.66
N ILE A 293 12.40 -1.00 -8.31
CA ILE A 293 11.63 0.19 -7.88
C ILE A 293 11.14 -0.02 -6.44
N PHE A 294 10.44 -1.13 -6.20
CA PHE A 294 9.86 -1.45 -4.90
C PHE A 294 10.93 -1.50 -3.79
N ARG A 295 12.04 -2.23 -3.98
CA ARG A 295 13.18 -2.24 -3.04
C ARG A 295 13.68 -0.83 -2.73
N LYS A 296 13.91 -0.01 -3.77
CA LYS A 296 14.46 1.33 -3.63
C LYS A 296 13.48 2.23 -2.86
N ILE A 297 12.19 2.18 -3.18
CA ILE A 297 11.15 2.90 -2.44
C ILE A 297 11.13 2.49 -0.96
N LEU A 298 11.13 1.19 -0.64
CA LEU A 298 11.14 0.71 0.75
C LEU A 298 12.35 1.25 1.53
N PHE A 299 13.56 1.14 0.95
CA PHE A 299 14.78 1.67 1.55
C PHE A 299 14.69 3.18 1.79
N MET A 300 14.21 3.96 0.81
CA MET A 300 14.13 5.42 0.91
C MET A 300 13.07 5.84 1.95
N GLN A 301 11.90 5.19 1.98
CA GLN A 301 10.85 5.42 2.99
C GLN A 301 11.33 5.13 4.40
N HIS A 302 12.02 4.00 4.59
CA HIS A 302 12.57 3.64 5.89
C HIS A 302 13.67 4.61 6.34
N ARG A 303 14.54 5.05 5.41
CA ARG A 303 15.71 5.89 5.71
C ARG A 303 15.40 7.37 5.90
N PHE A 304 14.36 7.88 5.22
CA PHE A 304 14.06 9.32 5.10
C PHE A 304 12.60 9.71 5.42
N GLY A 305 11.67 8.76 5.57
CA GLY A 305 10.27 9.03 5.91
C GLY A 305 9.38 9.36 4.71
N ARG A 306 8.29 10.11 4.96
CA ARG A 306 7.39 10.65 3.93
C ARG A 306 8.12 11.74 3.15
N VAL A 307 7.95 11.75 1.83
CA VAL A 307 8.25 12.90 0.96
C VAL A 307 6.94 13.58 0.59
N ASP A 308 7.00 14.89 0.39
CA ASP A 308 5.84 15.70 -0.02
C ASP A 308 6.18 16.43 -1.34
N PRO A 309 5.95 15.79 -2.50
CA PRO A 309 6.37 16.33 -3.80
C PRO A 309 5.58 17.59 -4.17
N TYR A 310 6.28 18.69 -4.44
CA TYR A 310 5.63 19.94 -4.86
C TYR A 310 4.89 19.77 -6.19
N VAL A 311 3.56 19.93 -6.19
CA VAL A 311 2.72 20.00 -7.40
C VAL A 311 2.58 21.48 -7.82
N PRO A 312 2.93 21.88 -9.07
CA PRO A 312 2.88 23.27 -9.50
C PRO A 312 1.48 23.82 -9.78
N ASN A 313 1.29 25.12 -9.54
CA ASN A 313 0.10 25.87 -9.94
C ASN A 313 0.24 26.36 -11.39
N VAL A 314 -0.06 25.51 -12.38
CA VAL A 314 0.05 25.88 -13.80
C VAL A 314 -1.28 26.44 -14.33
N LEU A 315 -1.46 27.76 -14.20
CA LEU A 315 -2.73 28.44 -14.52
C LEU A 315 -2.92 28.78 -16.00
N GLU A 316 -1.91 29.30 -16.70
CA GLU A 316 -2.15 30.11 -17.91
C GLU A 316 -2.40 29.34 -19.23
N LYS A 317 -2.13 28.03 -19.32
CA LYS A 317 -2.05 27.33 -20.65
C LYS A 317 -2.67 25.93 -20.75
N MET A 318 -3.31 25.41 -19.69
CA MET A 318 -3.86 24.04 -19.69
C MET A 318 -5.38 23.95 -19.93
N THR A 319 -5.88 24.66 -20.95
CA THR A 319 -7.20 24.39 -21.58
C THR A 319 -7.21 23.11 -22.45
N SER A 320 -6.06 22.43 -22.51
CA SER A 320 -5.84 21.25 -23.32
C SER A 320 -6.44 20.00 -22.70
N THR A 321 -6.86 19.08 -23.57
CA THR A 321 -7.16 17.70 -23.18
C THR A 321 -5.92 17.09 -22.52
N LEU A 322 -6.11 16.25 -21.51
CA LEU A 322 -5.00 15.54 -20.86
C LEU A 322 -4.19 14.75 -21.91
N PRO A 323 -2.84 14.65 -21.74
CA PRO A 323 -1.98 13.91 -22.64
C PRO A 323 -2.18 12.39 -22.53
N GLU A 324 -1.45 11.64 -23.34
CA GLU A 324 -1.59 10.18 -23.43
C GLU A 324 -1.15 9.41 -22.19
N ASP A 325 -0.28 9.99 -21.34
CA ASP A 325 0.22 9.37 -20.12
C ASP A 325 0.66 10.40 -19.04
N LEU A 326 0.93 9.87 -17.84
CA LEU A 326 1.41 10.62 -16.68
C LEU A 326 2.80 11.24 -16.85
N ASP A 327 3.76 10.55 -17.47
CA ASP A 327 5.14 11.03 -17.59
C ASP A 327 5.19 12.29 -18.48
N LEU A 328 4.42 12.29 -19.57
CA LEU A 328 4.23 13.43 -20.48
C LEU A 328 3.45 14.57 -19.83
N LEU A 329 2.45 14.27 -18.99
CA LEU A 329 1.75 15.30 -18.21
C LEU A 329 2.70 16.00 -17.23
N MET A 330 3.50 15.24 -16.50
CA MET A 330 4.45 15.80 -15.53
C MET A 330 5.55 16.59 -16.26
N ALA A 331 6.08 16.11 -17.38
CA ALA A 331 7.03 16.89 -18.19
C ALA A 331 6.47 18.27 -18.61
N ARG A 332 5.16 18.35 -18.95
CA ARG A 332 4.47 19.61 -19.26
C ARG A 332 4.25 20.49 -18.02
N LEU A 333 3.78 19.91 -16.91
CA LEU A 333 3.50 20.65 -15.67
C LEU A 333 4.77 21.27 -15.05
N TYR A 334 5.91 20.60 -15.18
CA TYR A 334 7.18 21.07 -14.64
C TYR A 334 8.10 21.70 -15.69
N ALA A 335 7.62 22.04 -16.89
CA ALA A 335 8.44 22.53 -18.01
C ALA A 335 9.38 23.72 -17.67
N GLY A 336 9.03 24.54 -16.67
CA GLY A 336 9.86 25.63 -16.16
C GLY A 336 10.74 25.30 -14.94
N SER A 337 10.90 24.03 -14.55
CA SER A 337 11.57 23.63 -13.30
C SER A 337 12.47 22.40 -13.46
N SER A 338 13.73 22.52 -13.03
CA SER A 338 14.67 21.39 -12.97
C SER A 338 14.30 20.32 -11.93
N TYR A 339 13.31 20.60 -11.05
CA TYR A 339 12.88 19.71 -9.98
C TYR A 339 12.39 18.35 -10.51
N TYR A 340 11.53 18.33 -11.53
CA TYR A 340 11.01 17.08 -12.11
C TYR A 340 12.10 16.18 -12.69
N CYS A 341 13.06 16.75 -13.43
CA CYS A 341 14.18 15.98 -14.01
C CYS A 341 15.09 15.36 -12.95
N ARG A 342 15.04 15.86 -11.71
CA ARG A 342 15.89 15.41 -10.59
C ARG A 342 15.18 14.51 -9.59
N MET A 343 13.84 14.37 -9.65
CA MET A 343 13.09 13.51 -8.71
C MET A 343 13.57 12.06 -8.79
N ASP A 344 13.94 11.50 -7.65
CA ASP A 344 14.18 10.07 -7.51
C ASP A 344 12.88 9.25 -7.57
N CYS A 345 13.01 7.93 -7.70
CA CYS A 345 11.84 7.06 -7.81
C CYS A 345 10.89 7.08 -6.59
N HIS A 346 11.34 7.42 -5.37
CA HIS A 346 10.45 7.56 -4.21
C HIS A 346 9.66 8.87 -4.27
N THR A 347 10.31 9.99 -4.60
CA THR A 347 9.64 11.28 -4.83
C THR A 347 8.64 11.18 -5.99
N TYR A 348 9.06 10.58 -7.12
CA TYR A 348 8.20 10.47 -8.30
C TYR A 348 7.03 9.48 -8.14
N SER A 349 7.26 8.33 -7.50
CA SER A 349 6.16 7.40 -7.20
C SER A 349 5.16 8.00 -6.22
N THR A 350 5.61 8.78 -5.23
CA THR A 350 4.70 9.52 -4.34
C THR A 350 3.89 10.55 -5.12
N LEU A 351 4.50 11.34 -6.02
CA LEU A 351 3.78 12.27 -6.89
C LEU A 351 2.71 11.57 -7.73
N SER A 352 3.03 10.42 -8.32
CA SER A 352 2.06 9.62 -9.09
C SER A 352 0.90 9.11 -8.24
N GLN A 353 1.17 8.77 -6.97
CA GLN A 353 0.17 8.30 -6.02
C GLN A 353 -0.77 9.43 -5.58
N LEU A 354 -0.26 10.66 -5.44
CA LEU A 354 -1.07 11.85 -5.14
C LEU A 354 -1.95 12.24 -6.33
N ALA A 355 -1.38 12.21 -7.54
CA ALA A 355 -2.03 12.69 -8.75
C ALA A 355 -3.07 11.70 -9.33
N THR A 356 -2.94 10.39 -9.06
CA THR A 356 -3.75 9.36 -9.76
C THR A 356 -5.25 9.52 -9.55
N VAL A 357 -5.72 9.89 -8.36
CA VAL A 357 -7.17 10.00 -8.07
C VAL A 357 -7.81 11.21 -8.80
N PRO A 358 -7.30 12.46 -8.66
CA PRO A 358 -7.79 13.59 -9.43
C PRO A 358 -7.67 13.39 -10.96
N LEU A 359 -6.52 12.91 -11.45
CA LEU A 359 -6.29 12.76 -12.89
C LEU A 359 -7.12 11.65 -13.53
N THR A 360 -7.31 10.52 -12.86
CA THR A 360 -8.22 9.46 -13.34
C THR A 360 -9.65 9.99 -13.44
N THR A 361 -10.06 10.83 -12.48
CA THR A 361 -11.37 11.49 -12.50
C THR A 361 -11.47 12.48 -13.65
N LEU A 362 -10.51 13.39 -13.81
CA LEU A 362 -10.52 14.39 -14.88
C LEU A 362 -10.48 13.73 -16.27
N TYR A 363 -9.64 12.72 -16.47
CA TYR A 363 -9.61 11.90 -17.69
C TYR A 363 -10.99 11.30 -17.99
N SER A 364 -11.68 10.82 -16.95
CA SER A 364 -13.03 10.27 -17.10
C SER A 364 -14.07 11.34 -17.45
N VAL A 365 -13.97 12.56 -16.89
CA VAL A 365 -14.84 13.69 -17.26
C VAL A 365 -14.62 14.08 -18.72
N GLN A 366 -13.36 14.24 -19.14
CA GLN A 366 -13.00 14.56 -20.52
C GLN A 366 -13.43 13.48 -21.51
N THR A 367 -13.45 12.20 -21.09
CA THR A 367 -13.92 11.06 -21.89
C THR A 367 -15.45 10.97 -21.95
N SER A 368 -16.15 11.37 -20.88
CA SER A 368 -17.60 11.12 -20.72
C SER A 368 -18.51 12.28 -21.17
N SER A 369 -17.95 13.49 -21.33
CA SER A 369 -18.70 14.69 -21.71
C SER A 369 -17.90 15.54 -22.71
N PRO A 370 -18.35 15.68 -23.97
CA PRO A 370 -17.71 16.58 -24.94
C PRO A 370 -17.71 18.05 -24.49
N ALA A 371 -18.71 18.46 -23.70
CA ALA A 371 -18.89 19.82 -23.19
C ALA A 371 -18.13 20.07 -21.87
N TRP A 372 -17.16 19.23 -21.49
CA TRP A 372 -16.45 19.35 -20.21
C TRP A 372 -15.81 20.73 -19.97
N ARG A 373 -15.43 21.44 -21.03
CA ARG A 373 -14.81 22.77 -20.94
C ARG A 373 -15.74 23.88 -20.45
N SER A 374 -17.05 23.71 -20.56
CA SER A 374 -18.05 24.73 -20.18
C SER A 374 -18.83 24.35 -18.91
N ILE A 375 -18.28 23.48 -18.07
CA ILE A 375 -18.90 23.05 -16.81
C ILE A 375 -18.52 24.05 -15.71
N GLU A 376 -19.51 24.80 -15.21
CA GLU A 376 -19.31 25.77 -14.12
C GLU A 376 -19.38 25.15 -12.71
N ALA A 377 -20.14 24.06 -12.54
CA ALA A 377 -20.27 23.33 -11.29
C ALA A 377 -20.27 21.82 -11.55
N TYR A 378 -19.61 21.05 -10.70
CA TYR A 378 -19.49 19.59 -10.88
C TYR A 378 -19.44 18.85 -9.54
N THR A 379 -20.25 17.79 -9.41
CA THR A 379 -20.39 16.98 -8.19
C THR A 379 -19.90 15.55 -8.45
N ILE A 380 -18.88 15.13 -7.72
CA ILE A 380 -18.29 13.79 -7.81
C ILE A 380 -18.52 13.04 -6.51
N HIS A 381 -19.15 11.87 -6.57
CA HIS A 381 -19.26 10.96 -5.44
C HIS A 381 -18.19 9.87 -5.57
N VAL A 382 -17.26 9.81 -4.62
CA VAL A 382 -16.22 8.79 -4.51
C VAL A 382 -16.71 7.70 -3.56
N ILE A 383 -16.92 6.49 -4.07
CA ILE A 383 -17.61 5.40 -3.39
C ILE A 383 -16.63 4.28 -3.04
N GLY A 384 -16.68 3.84 -1.77
CA GLY A 384 -15.71 2.91 -1.20
C GLY A 384 -14.42 3.60 -0.75
N ALA A 385 -14.49 4.92 -0.48
CA ALA A 385 -13.33 5.77 -0.20
C ALA A 385 -12.50 5.31 1.01
N GLU A 386 -11.18 5.37 0.86
CA GLU A 386 -10.16 5.15 1.89
C GLU A 386 -9.53 6.52 2.23
N PHE A 387 -9.66 6.99 3.48
CA PHE A 387 -9.21 8.35 3.85
C PHE A 387 -7.73 8.61 3.46
N HIS A 388 -6.87 7.61 3.66
CA HIS A 388 -5.45 7.69 3.37
C HIS A 388 -5.11 7.73 1.87
N PHE A 389 -6.01 7.30 0.98
CA PHE A 389 -5.75 7.26 -0.46
C PHE A 389 -6.45 8.38 -1.22
N GLU A 390 -7.77 8.54 -1.08
CA GLU A 390 -8.51 9.56 -1.84
C GLU A 390 -8.65 10.92 -1.13
N CYS A 391 -8.47 10.96 0.21
CA CYS A 391 -8.90 12.12 1.03
C CYS A 391 -7.76 12.87 1.73
N ILE A 392 -6.52 12.39 1.68
CA ILE A 392 -5.44 12.91 2.54
C ILE A 392 -4.80 14.21 2.01
N ASP A 393 -4.66 14.34 0.68
CA ASP A 393 -3.99 15.46 0.03
C ASP A 393 -4.98 16.20 -0.91
N LEU A 394 -6.12 16.65 -0.35
CA LEU A 394 -7.23 17.25 -1.08
C LEU A 394 -6.85 18.49 -1.91
N HIS A 395 -5.82 19.23 -1.50
CA HIS A 395 -5.29 20.38 -2.23
C HIS A 395 -4.83 20.04 -3.66
N VAL A 396 -4.51 18.77 -3.95
CA VAL A 396 -4.12 18.33 -5.29
C VAL A 396 -5.29 18.40 -6.28
N TRP A 397 -6.55 18.33 -5.81
CA TRP A 397 -7.72 18.52 -6.66
C TRP A 397 -7.82 19.95 -7.22
N GLU A 398 -7.37 20.97 -6.49
CA GLU A 398 -7.31 22.33 -7.05
C GLU A 398 -6.37 22.36 -8.25
N LYS A 399 -5.13 21.92 -8.01
CA LYS A 399 -4.02 22.00 -8.96
C LYS A 399 -4.24 21.17 -10.22
N LEU A 400 -4.91 20.02 -10.10
CA LEU A 400 -5.11 19.05 -11.19
C LEU A 400 -6.55 19.02 -11.74
N PHE A 401 -7.48 19.80 -11.19
CA PHE A 401 -8.88 19.84 -11.64
C PHE A 401 -9.32 21.28 -11.97
N LEU A 402 -9.26 22.21 -11.03
CA LEU A 402 -9.68 23.61 -11.26
C LEU A 402 -8.78 24.37 -12.24
N HIS A 403 -7.49 24.00 -12.34
CA HIS A 403 -6.58 24.59 -13.34
C HIS A 403 -6.71 23.99 -14.75
N PHE A 404 -7.27 22.78 -14.87
CA PHE A 404 -7.55 22.14 -16.17
C PHE A 404 -8.96 22.46 -16.69
N MET A 405 -9.89 22.79 -15.80
CA MET A 405 -11.25 23.21 -16.11
C MET A 405 -11.45 24.67 -15.69
N PRO A 406 -10.98 25.66 -16.46
CA PRO A 406 -10.94 27.06 -16.03
C PRO A 406 -12.32 27.66 -15.73
N GLU A 407 -13.37 27.23 -16.43
CA GLU A 407 -14.75 27.67 -16.21
C GLU A 407 -15.38 27.08 -14.92
N LEU A 408 -14.73 26.08 -14.29
CA LEU A 408 -15.26 25.39 -13.11
C LEU A 408 -15.12 26.27 -11.86
N LYS A 409 -16.25 26.83 -11.43
CA LYS A 409 -16.41 27.68 -10.23
C LYS A 409 -16.58 26.85 -8.97
N THR A 410 -17.24 25.69 -9.05
CA THR A 410 -17.52 24.88 -7.86
C THR A 410 -17.34 23.39 -8.12
N LEU A 411 -16.35 22.79 -7.47
CA LEU A 411 -16.15 21.35 -7.42
C LEU A 411 -16.68 20.81 -6.08
N SER A 412 -17.62 19.87 -6.10
CA SER A 412 -18.14 19.21 -4.90
C SER A 412 -17.70 17.75 -4.85
N LEU A 413 -16.96 17.38 -3.80
CA LEU A 413 -16.44 16.04 -3.57
C LEU A 413 -17.18 15.39 -2.38
N VAL A 414 -17.79 14.24 -2.62
CA VAL A 414 -18.55 13.47 -1.61
C VAL A 414 -17.90 12.11 -1.44
N PHE A 415 -17.20 11.89 -0.33
CA PHE A 415 -16.51 10.64 -0.03
C PHE A 415 -17.41 9.73 0.82
N VAL A 416 -17.80 8.59 0.28
CA VAL A 416 -18.76 7.65 0.89
C VAL A 416 -18.13 6.29 1.06
N GLY A 417 -18.25 5.69 2.25
CA GLY A 417 -17.85 4.30 2.44
C GLY A 417 -18.13 3.75 3.84
N PRO A 418 -18.54 2.48 3.97
CA PRO A 418 -18.74 1.86 5.28
C PRO A 418 -17.42 1.66 6.03
N GLU A 419 -16.30 1.56 5.31
CA GLU A 419 -14.95 1.46 5.86
C GLU A 419 -14.17 2.79 5.86
N LEU A 420 -14.82 3.92 5.54
CA LEU A 420 -14.19 5.24 5.56
C LEU A 420 -13.99 5.67 7.03
N GLN A 421 -12.74 5.63 7.48
CA GLN A 421 -12.34 6.04 8.83
C GLN A 421 -11.66 7.41 8.75
N LEU A 422 -12.25 8.42 9.39
CA LEU A 422 -11.66 9.75 9.50
C LEU A 422 -10.68 9.81 10.69
N PRO A 423 -9.59 10.60 10.61
CA PRO A 423 -8.73 10.83 11.76
C PRO A 423 -9.47 11.57 12.89
N ALA A 424 -8.94 11.50 14.11
CA ALA A 424 -9.50 12.15 15.30
C ALA A 424 -9.29 13.68 15.31
N ILE A 425 -9.79 14.35 14.28
CA ILE A 425 -9.62 15.77 13.96
C ILE A 425 -11.01 16.31 13.57
N PRO A 426 -11.39 17.54 13.97
CA PRO A 426 -12.69 18.10 13.60
C PRO A 426 -12.97 18.06 12.10
N VAL A 427 -14.10 17.48 11.69
CA VAL A 427 -14.47 17.31 10.28
C VAL A 427 -14.43 18.64 9.52
N LYS A 428 -14.84 19.75 10.15
CA LYS A 428 -14.77 21.11 9.58
C LYS A 428 -13.37 21.54 9.12
N LEU A 429 -12.30 20.97 9.69
CA LEU A 429 -10.93 21.22 9.26
C LEU A 429 -10.50 20.26 8.15
N LEU A 430 -10.98 19.02 8.16
CA LEU A 430 -10.73 18.03 7.10
C LEU A 430 -11.43 18.39 5.78
N THR A 431 -12.52 19.17 5.84
CA THR A 431 -13.26 19.64 4.67
C THR A 431 -12.72 20.95 4.08
N LYS A 432 -11.77 21.63 4.74
CA LYS A 432 -11.13 22.84 4.19
C LYS A 432 -10.06 22.44 3.18
N VAL A 433 -10.18 22.97 1.96
CA VAL A 433 -9.16 22.82 0.91
C VAL A 433 -8.58 24.19 0.63
N LYS A 434 -7.28 24.38 0.90
CA LYS A 434 -6.59 25.62 0.54
C LYS A 434 -6.53 25.73 -0.99
N THR A 435 -6.95 26.87 -1.51
CA THR A 435 -6.83 27.23 -2.93
C THR A 435 -5.85 28.38 -3.09
N CYS A 436 -5.10 28.41 -4.20
CA CYS A 436 -4.22 29.51 -4.54
C CYS A 436 -4.97 30.84 -4.72
N PHE A 437 -4.21 31.93 -4.67
CA PHE A 437 -4.71 33.30 -4.84
C PHE A 437 -5.61 33.48 -6.08
N ASP A 438 -5.24 32.91 -7.22
CA ASP A 438 -6.01 33.05 -8.46
C ASP A 438 -7.29 32.21 -8.49
N CYS A 439 -7.34 31.07 -7.80
CA CYS A 439 -8.60 30.36 -7.59
C CYS A 439 -9.54 31.17 -6.68
N LYS A 440 -9.02 31.64 -5.54
CA LYS A 440 -9.75 32.44 -4.56
C LYS A 440 -10.29 33.74 -5.16
N ARG A 441 -9.47 34.49 -5.91
CA ARG A 441 -9.84 35.73 -6.61
C ARG A 441 -10.90 35.53 -7.69
N SER A 442 -10.89 34.38 -8.38
CA SER A 442 -11.91 34.01 -9.36
C SER A 442 -13.19 33.42 -8.74
N GLY A 443 -13.31 33.39 -7.41
CA GLY A 443 -14.46 32.80 -6.71
C GLY A 443 -14.58 31.29 -6.85
N ARG A 444 -13.48 30.60 -7.21
CA ARG A 444 -13.45 29.15 -7.42
C ARG A 444 -13.27 28.42 -6.09
N SER A 445 -14.00 27.34 -5.87
CA SER A 445 -14.06 26.61 -4.60
C SER A 445 -14.13 25.09 -4.75
N ILE A 446 -13.60 24.39 -3.74
CA ILE A 446 -13.74 22.94 -3.57
C ILE A 446 -14.50 22.66 -2.28
N ASN A 447 -15.71 22.14 -2.41
CA ASN A 447 -16.54 21.71 -1.30
C ASN A 447 -16.29 20.22 -1.03
N VAL A 448 -16.05 19.85 0.21
CA VAL A 448 -15.78 18.45 0.60
C VAL A 448 -16.79 18.00 1.65
N SER A 449 -17.30 16.79 1.49
CA SER A 449 -18.15 16.13 2.48
C SER A 449 -17.75 14.66 2.65
N PHE A 450 -17.91 14.14 3.87
CA PHE A 450 -17.56 12.78 4.25
C PHE A 450 -18.79 12.05 4.79
N GLN A 451 -19.02 10.84 4.31
CA GLN A 451 -20.13 9.97 4.68
C GLN A 451 -19.57 8.63 5.20
N PRO A 452 -18.93 8.63 6.38
CA PRO A 452 -18.31 7.44 6.97
C PRO A 452 -19.37 6.46 7.50
N GLY A 453 -19.05 5.16 7.50
CA GLY A 453 -19.91 4.12 8.07
C GLY A 453 -21.19 3.81 7.29
N LYS A 454 -21.43 4.47 6.15
CA LYS A 454 -22.62 4.29 5.30
C LYS A 454 -22.26 3.55 4.00
N CYS A 455 -23.07 2.59 3.59
CA CYS A 455 -23.09 2.12 2.19
C CYS A 455 -23.72 3.18 1.29
N TYR A 456 -23.36 3.20 0.00
CA TYR A 456 -23.84 4.22 -0.94
C TYR A 456 -25.38 4.27 -1.07
N HIS A 457 -26.03 3.11 -1.08
CA HIS A 457 -27.48 2.99 -1.13
C HIS A 457 -28.20 3.36 0.18
N GLU A 458 -27.47 3.55 1.29
CA GLU A 458 -27.99 4.10 2.54
C GLU A 458 -27.84 5.62 2.55
N PHE A 459 -26.66 6.12 2.13
CA PHE A 459 -26.42 7.55 1.94
C PHE A 459 -27.45 8.18 1.00
N ALA A 460 -27.79 7.53 -0.12
CA ALA A 460 -28.79 8.03 -1.07
C ALA A 460 -30.24 8.06 -0.57
N ARG A 461 -30.52 7.56 0.64
CA ARG A 461 -31.81 7.74 1.33
C ARG A 461 -31.78 8.84 2.37
N SER A 462 -30.62 9.44 2.64
CA SER A 462 -30.48 10.54 3.59
C SER A 462 -30.83 11.89 2.95
N ALA A 463 -31.25 12.86 3.76
CA ALA A 463 -31.52 14.22 3.32
C ALA A 463 -30.25 14.98 2.85
N GLU A 464 -29.06 14.42 3.09
CA GLU A 464 -27.77 14.94 2.64
C GLU A 464 -27.44 14.56 1.18
N PHE A 465 -28.24 13.69 0.54
CA PHE A 465 -27.95 13.22 -0.80
C PHE A 465 -28.29 14.26 -1.88
N THR A 466 -27.26 14.76 -2.55
CA THR A 466 -27.35 15.47 -3.83
C THR A 466 -27.14 14.50 -4.98
N LYS A 467 -27.76 14.74 -6.15
CA LYS A 467 -27.45 13.96 -7.35
C LYS A 467 -26.02 14.31 -7.83
N PRO A 468 -25.12 13.32 -8.01
CA PRO A 468 -23.80 13.57 -8.60
C PRO A 468 -23.87 13.73 -10.12
N ASP A 469 -22.83 14.32 -10.69
CA ASP A 469 -22.56 14.35 -12.13
C ASP A 469 -21.66 13.18 -12.57
N MET A 470 -20.87 12.62 -11.65
CA MET A 470 -20.02 11.44 -11.86
C MET A 470 -19.84 10.60 -10.58
N LEU A 471 -19.73 9.29 -10.77
CA LEU A 471 -19.45 8.31 -9.73
C LEU A 471 -18.05 7.74 -9.94
N CYS A 472 -17.22 7.73 -8.89
CA CYS A 472 -15.86 7.18 -8.94
C CYS A 472 -15.68 6.05 -7.92
N LEU A 473 -15.27 4.88 -8.40
CA LEU A 473 -14.99 3.70 -7.60
C LEU A 473 -13.54 3.27 -7.83
N PHE A 474 -12.66 3.63 -6.90
CA PHE A 474 -11.24 3.37 -7.03
C PHE A 474 -10.86 2.01 -6.44
N ASN A 475 -10.44 1.09 -7.31
CA ASN A 475 -10.07 -0.28 -6.99
C ASN A 475 -11.05 -1.01 -6.01
N PRO A 476 -12.38 -1.02 -6.28
CA PRO A 476 -13.40 -1.33 -5.29
C PRO A 476 -13.58 -2.82 -4.95
N GLY A 477 -13.27 -3.74 -5.87
CA GLY A 477 -13.51 -5.17 -5.68
C GLY A 477 -14.99 -5.56 -5.69
N LEU A 478 -15.80 -4.99 -6.59
CA LEU A 478 -17.24 -5.27 -6.74
C LEU A 478 -17.54 -6.75 -6.95
N TYR A 479 -16.64 -7.45 -7.64
CA TYR A 479 -16.75 -8.89 -7.90
C TYR A 479 -16.74 -9.77 -6.63
N ARG A 480 -16.30 -9.23 -5.48
CA ARG A 480 -16.23 -9.96 -4.21
C ARG A 480 -17.61 -10.07 -3.57
N ARG A 481 -18.06 -11.30 -3.33
CA ARG A 481 -19.36 -11.62 -2.67
C ARG A 481 -19.34 -11.54 -1.14
N THR A 482 -18.23 -11.05 -0.60
CA THR A 482 -17.91 -11.00 0.83
C THR A 482 -17.05 -9.75 1.01
N GLY A 483 -17.68 -8.66 1.44
CA GLY A 483 -17.04 -7.38 1.69
C GLY A 483 -17.27 -6.97 3.14
N PHE A 484 -17.91 -5.81 3.33
CA PHE A 484 -18.26 -5.27 4.65
C PHE A 484 -19.10 -6.27 5.47
N ASP A 485 -18.75 -6.46 6.75
CA ASP A 485 -19.33 -7.44 7.67
C ASP A 485 -19.46 -8.88 7.11
N GLY A 486 -18.57 -9.26 6.18
CA GLY A 486 -18.61 -10.57 5.51
C GLY A 486 -19.79 -10.74 4.54
N LYS A 487 -20.51 -9.66 4.21
CA LYS A 487 -21.71 -9.65 3.36
C LYS A 487 -21.45 -9.00 2.01
N ASP A 488 -22.36 -9.26 1.06
CA ASP A 488 -22.36 -8.68 -0.28
C ASP A 488 -23.25 -7.43 -0.32
N THR A 489 -22.69 -6.26 0.02
CA THR A 489 -23.45 -4.99 0.06
C THR A 489 -23.51 -4.27 -1.28
N TRP A 490 -22.74 -4.73 -2.27
CA TRP A 490 -22.64 -4.10 -3.59
C TRP A 490 -23.92 -4.15 -4.45
N PRO A 491 -24.78 -5.19 -4.46
CA PRO A 491 -25.94 -5.26 -5.36
C PRO A 491 -26.89 -4.06 -5.27
N ALA A 492 -27.20 -3.60 -4.05
CA ALA A 492 -28.08 -2.44 -3.86
C ALA A 492 -27.42 -1.14 -4.31
N SER A 493 -26.12 -0.96 -4.03
CA SER A 493 -25.34 0.19 -4.52
C SER A 493 -25.23 0.21 -6.04
N ILE A 494 -24.97 -0.95 -6.68
CA ILE A 494 -24.79 -1.05 -8.15
C ILE A 494 -26.07 -0.72 -8.91
N ARG A 495 -27.24 -1.20 -8.45
CA ARG A 495 -28.53 -0.82 -9.06
C ARG A 495 -28.71 0.70 -9.05
N LEU A 496 -28.66 1.29 -7.86
CA LEU A 496 -28.79 2.73 -7.65
C LEU A 496 -27.80 3.55 -8.49
N MET A 497 -26.53 3.16 -8.53
CA MET A 497 -25.50 3.85 -9.35
C MET A 497 -25.88 3.86 -10.83
N CYS A 498 -26.45 2.78 -11.34
CA CYS A 498 -26.92 2.70 -12.73
C CYS A 498 -28.20 3.53 -12.93
N ASP A 499 -29.15 3.48 -11.98
CA ASP A 499 -30.43 4.20 -12.03
C ASP A 499 -30.23 5.74 -12.07
N LEU A 500 -29.12 6.26 -11.54
CA LEU A 500 -28.76 7.69 -11.62
C LEU A 500 -28.41 8.15 -13.06
N ARG A 501 -28.08 7.22 -13.96
CA ARG A 501 -27.71 7.43 -15.39
C ARG A 501 -26.54 8.38 -15.63
N VAL A 502 -25.64 8.49 -14.66
CA VAL A 502 -24.40 9.26 -14.76
C VAL A 502 -23.21 8.35 -15.08
N PRO A 503 -22.07 8.88 -15.56
CA PRO A 503 -20.84 8.11 -15.74
C PRO A 503 -20.38 7.46 -14.42
N ILE A 504 -20.07 6.17 -14.49
CA ILE A 504 -19.54 5.34 -13.41
C ILE A 504 -18.12 4.95 -13.81
N VAL A 505 -17.14 5.54 -13.15
CA VAL A 505 -15.71 5.26 -13.30
C VAL A 505 -15.34 4.13 -12.35
N VAL A 506 -14.74 3.07 -12.88
CA VAL A 506 -14.27 1.92 -12.08
C VAL A 506 -12.82 1.64 -12.44
N THR A 507 -11.98 1.52 -11.42
CA THR A 507 -10.58 1.10 -11.60
C THR A 507 -10.28 -0.25 -10.95
N SER A 508 -9.13 -0.84 -11.25
CA SER A 508 -8.66 -2.09 -10.62
C SER A 508 -7.13 -2.15 -10.51
N TYR A 509 -6.64 -3.02 -9.63
CA TYR A 509 -5.19 -3.22 -9.43
C TYR A 509 -4.54 -4.01 -10.59
N THR A 510 -5.30 -4.84 -11.30
CA THR A 510 -4.76 -5.77 -12.32
C THR A 510 -5.65 -5.90 -13.56
N ALA A 511 -5.06 -6.39 -14.65
CA ALA A 511 -5.76 -6.73 -15.90
C ALA A 511 -6.82 -7.83 -15.72
N HIS A 512 -6.65 -8.69 -14.72
CA HIS A 512 -7.53 -9.82 -14.44
C HIS A 512 -8.78 -9.42 -13.64
N GLU A 513 -8.70 -8.36 -12.84
CA GLU A 513 -9.82 -7.90 -12.00
C GLU A 513 -10.83 -7.05 -12.77
N ILE A 514 -10.38 -6.11 -13.61
CA ILE A 514 -11.28 -5.16 -14.28
C ILE A 514 -12.40 -5.82 -15.14
N PRO A 515 -12.20 -6.98 -15.81
CA PRO A 515 -13.29 -7.68 -16.49
C PRO A 515 -14.31 -8.28 -15.52
N TRP A 516 -13.89 -8.69 -14.32
CA TRP A 516 -14.78 -9.19 -13.28
C TRP A 516 -15.62 -8.07 -12.65
N GLU A 517 -15.05 -6.87 -12.48
CA GLU A 517 -15.81 -5.68 -12.08
C GLU A 517 -16.91 -5.36 -13.11
N MET A 518 -16.58 -5.37 -14.40
CA MET A 518 -17.56 -5.09 -15.46
C MET A 518 -18.62 -6.19 -15.59
N ALA A 519 -18.23 -7.47 -15.50
CA ALA A 519 -19.16 -8.59 -15.50
C ALA A 519 -20.12 -8.50 -14.30
N ARG A 520 -19.63 -8.07 -13.14
CA ARG A 520 -20.44 -7.86 -11.94
C ARG A 520 -21.50 -6.78 -12.15
N ILE A 521 -21.13 -5.60 -12.66
CA ILE A 521 -22.09 -4.52 -12.93
C ILE A 521 -23.16 -4.99 -13.92
N LYS A 522 -22.75 -5.58 -15.05
CA LYS A 522 -23.65 -6.12 -16.08
C LYS A 522 -24.58 -7.23 -15.59
N SER A 523 -24.19 -7.98 -14.54
CA SER A 523 -25.05 -9.00 -13.93
C SER A 523 -26.19 -8.43 -13.07
N ILE A 524 -26.16 -7.13 -12.77
CA ILE A 524 -27.10 -6.47 -11.84
C ILE A 524 -27.99 -5.44 -12.57
N ALA A 525 -27.43 -4.72 -13.54
CA ALA A 525 -28.14 -3.68 -14.29
C ALA A 525 -27.65 -3.62 -15.75
N ALA A 526 -28.53 -3.16 -16.65
CA ALA A 526 -28.16 -2.88 -18.03
C ALA A 526 -27.37 -1.58 -18.11
N VAL A 527 -26.20 -1.63 -18.76
CA VAL A 527 -25.27 -0.50 -18.89
C VAL A 527 -24.75 -0.35 -20.31
N ASP A 528 -24.39 0.88 -20.68
CA ASP A 528 -23.57 1.19 -21.85
C ASP A 528 -22.11 1.42 -21.44
N GLU A 529 -21.18 0.97 -22.29
CA GLU A 529 -19.74 1.17 -22.08
C GLU A 529 -19.29 2.48 -22.74
N ILE A 530 -18.99 3.49 -21.94
CA ILE A 530 -18.36 4.75 -22.40
C ILE A 530 -16.88 4.49 -22.71
N LEU A 531 -16.20 3.75 -21.83
CA LEU A 531 -14.81 3.35 -21.98
C LEU A 531 -14.64 1.88 -21.61
N LYS A 532 -14.25 1.06 -22.59
CA LYS A 532 -13.95 -0.36 -22.37
C LYS A 532 -12.73 -0.53 -21.45
N PRO A 533 -12.66 -1.64 -20.68
CA PRO A 533 -11.50 -1.95 -19.83
C PRO A 533 -10.16 -1.79 -20.55
N ARG A 534 -9.31 -0.90 -20.03
CA ARG A 534 -7.96 -0.64 -20.54
C ARG A 534 -7.01 -0.25 -19.41
N LYS A 535 -5.70 -0.22 -19.69
CA LYS A 535 -4.72 0.37 -18.78
C LYS A 535 -5.02 1.86 -18.62
N ASN A 536 -5.00 2.36 -17.39
CA ASN A 536 -5.22 3.76 -17.07
C ASN A 536 -3.94 4.58 -17.38
N PRO A 537 -4.01 5.64 -18.20
CA PRO A 537 -2.86 6.51 -18.47
C PRO A 537 -2.35 7.27 -17.24
N PHE A 538 -3.21 7.47 -16.22
CA PHE A 538 -2.89 8.17 -14.98
C PHE A 538 -2.88 7.26 -13.76
N ALA A 539 -2.58 5.97 -13.95
CA ALA A 539 -2.30 5.05 -12.86
C ALA A 539 -1.12 5.54 -11.99
N SER A 540 -1.12 5.18 -10.71
CA SER A 540 0.08 5.33 -9.88
C SER A 540 1.18 4.40 -10.40
N VAL A 541 2.43 4.88 -10.42
CA VAL A 541 3.61 4.06 -10.69
C VAL A 541 4.28 3.56 -9.40
N LYS A 542 3.65 3.76 -8.24
CA LYS A 542 4.09 3.19 -6.96
C LYS A 542 3.68 1.71 -6.85
N PRO A 543 4.63 0.75 -6.81
CA PRO A 543 4.31 -0.65 -6.59
C PRO A 543 3.99 -0.92 -5.11
N ASP A 544 2.90 -1.64 -4.89
CA ASP A 544 2.57 -2.31 -3.62
C ASP A 544 2.59 -3.83 -3.84
N ARG A 545 2.74 -4.62 -2.77
CA ARG A 545 2.72 -6.10 -2.88
C ARG A 545 1.30 -6.63 -3.04
N ASN A 546 1.12 -7.54 -3.99
CA ASN A 546 -0.11 -8.32 -4.11
C ASN A 546 -0.09 -9.49 -3.11
N PHE A 547 -1.27 -9.89 -2.66
CA PHE A 547 -1.50 -11.13 -1.93
C PHE A 547 -2.72 -11.92 -2.46
N VAL A 548 -3.62 -11.26 -3.19
CA VAL A 548 -4.86 -11.88 -3.70
C VAL A 548 -4.60 -12.79 -4.89
N SER A 549 -3.66 -12.39 -5.74
CA SER A 549 -3.29 -13.03 -7.02
C SER A 549 -1.78 -12.86 -7.30
N ASP A 550 -0.96 -13.08 -6.27
CA ASP A 550 0.49 -12.91 -6.29
C ASP A 550 1.24 -13.96 -7.12
N ASP A 551 0.55 -15.03 -7.50
CA ASP A 551 0.95 -15.97 -8.55
C ASP A 551 0.97 -15.32 -9.94
N ALA A 552 -0.10 -14.57 -10.29
CA ALA A 552 -0.25 -13.90 -11.59
C ALA A 552 0.51 -12.56 -11.65
N ALA A 553 0.37 -11.74 -10.61
CA ALA A 553 1.01 -10.43 -10.51
C ALA A 553 1.49 -10.18 -9.07
N PRO A 554 2.78 -10.33 -8.74
CA PRO A 554 3.28 -10.20 -7.36
C PRO A 554 3.29 -8.74 -6.85
N LEU A 555 3.21 -7.77 -7.77
CA LEU A 555 3.08 -6.36 -7.47
C LEU A 555 1.79 -5.81 -8.10
N ILE A 556 1.19 -4.83 -7.43
CA ILE A 556 -0.03 -4.14 -7.83
C ILE A 556 0.17 -2.63 -7.79
N TYR A 557 -0.64 -1.93 -8.57
CA TYR A 557 -0.60 -0.48 -8.69
C TYR A 557 -2.00 0.10 -8.45
N LYS A 558 -2.08 1.24 -7.76
CA LYS A 558 -3.37 1.91 -7.50
C LYS A 558 -3.89 2.55 -8.81
N ASN A 559 -5.17 2.35 -9.09
CA ASN A 559 -5.86 2.75 -10.32
C ASN A 559 -5.21 2.25 -11.63
N TYR A 560 -4.68 1.02 -11.67
CA TYR A 560 -3.86 0.53 -12.80
C TYR A 560 -4.64 0.29 -14.10
N TYR A 561 -5.86 -0.21 -13.97
CA TYR A 561 -6.83 -0.37 -15.06
C TYR A 561 -8.06 0.51 -14.81
N ILE A 562 -8.74 0.90 -15.89
CA ILE A 562 -9.94 1.74 -15.86
C ILE A 562 -11.00 1.21 -16.85
N ALA A 563 -12.26 1.35 -16.48
CA ALA A 563 -13.41 1.30 -17.37
C ALA A 563 -14.42 2.39 -16.96
N ILE A 564 -15.26 2.83 -17.89
CA ILE A 564 -16.33 3.80 -17.63
C ILE A 564 -17.62 3.27 -18.24
N VAL A 565 -18.69 3.21 -17.44
CA VAL A 565 -20.02 2.73 -17.86
C VAL A 565 -21.11 3.74 -17.46
N ARG A 566 -22.31 3.59 -18.00
CA ARG A 566 -23.51 4.38 -17.62
C ARG A 566 -24.74 3.47 -17.63
N GLY A 567 -25.64 3.61 -16.67
CA GLY A 567 -26.92 2.89 -16.69
C GLY A 567 -27.84 3.34 -17.84
N LYS A 568 -28.69 2.42 -18.31
CA LYS A 568 -29.62 2.64 -19.44
C LYS A 568 -30.93 3.32 -19.04
#